data_AF-A0A7S1DG74-F1
#
_entry.id   AF-A0A7S1DG74-F1
#
_cell.length_a   1.000
_cell.length_b   1.000
_cell.length_c   1.000
_cell.angle_alpha   90.00
_cell.angle_beta   90.00
_cell.angle_gamma   90.00
#
_symmetry.space_group_name_H-M   'P 1'
#
loop_
_entity.id
_entity.type
_entity.pdbx_description
1 polymer ?
#
loop_
_entity_poly.entity_id
_entity_poly.type
_entity_poly.pdbx_seq_one_letter_code
_entity_poly.pdbx_strand_id
1 'polypeptide(L)'
;GGVVKSVKASSVESRTVVMEGLPLGWSGRAVLRLSQTQADITLIAPDCTRHRSVGDVDAWYSRRGKVLGDGMAATFEACCKDARREAARMRERLGGPIPREVRRDAYEEKSLGAKRKRVASSDDEDEGVCLEVATR
;
A
#
# COMPACT_ATOMS: atom_id res chain seq x y z
N GLY A 1 -17.94 24.61 2.48
CA GLY A 1 -17.87 23.78 3.71
C GLY A 1 -16.77 22.76 3.53
N GLY A 2 -15.67 22.89 4.29
CA GLY A 2 -14.46 22.10 4.12
C GLY A 2 -14.63 20.65 4.59
N VAL A 3 -14.28 19.71 3.71
CA VAL A 3 -14.16 18.28 4.04
C VAL A 3 -12.84 18.08 4.78
N VAL A 4 -12.88 18.13 6.12
CA VAL A 4 -11.75 17.72 6.98
C VAL A 4 -12.12 16.45 7.74
N LYS A 5 -12.19 15.33 7.03
CA LYS A 5 -12.22 14.00 7.65
C LYS A 5 -11.36 13.07 6.83
N SER A 6 -10.06 12.94 7.17
CA SER A 6 -9.25 11.71 6.92
C SER A 6 -7.73 11.84 7.17
N VAL A 7 -7.20 12.89 7.82
CA VAL A 7 -5.73 12.98 8.04
C VAL A 7 -5.21 11.89 9.00
N LYS A 8 -6.05 11.36 9.91
CA LYS A 8 -5.64 10.34 10.89
C LYS A 8 -5.48 8.94 10.29
N ALA A 9 -6.19 8.60 9.22
CA ALA A 9 -6.17 7.26 8.62
C ALA A 9 -4.89 6.97 7.81
N SER A 10 -4.18 8.02 7.36
CA SER A 10 -2.96 7.89 6.56
C SER A 10 -1.67 7.75 7.39
N SER A 11 -1.70 8.05 8.70
CA SER A 11 -0.50 7.91 9.53
C SER A 11 -0.03 6.45 9.57
N VAL A 12 1.29 6.24 9.60
CA VAL A 12 1.90 4.91 9.72
C VAL A 12 1.55 4.30 11.08
N GLU A 13 1.49 5.11 12.14
CA GLU A 13 1.15 4.67 13.49
C GLU A 13 -0.25 4.03 13.54
N SER A 14 -1.24 4.67 12.90
CA SER A 14 -2.62 4.16 12.81
C SER A 14 -2.77 2.91 11.95
N ARG A 15 -1.70 2.48 11.27
CA ARG A 15 -1.65 1.31 10.39
C ARG A 15 -0.65 0.26 10.87
N THR A 16 -0.06 0.45 12.04
CA THR A 16 0.95 -0.43 12.60
C THR A 16 0.35 -1.29 13.70
N VAL A 17 0.49 -2.61 13.58
CA VAL A 17 0.28 -3.56 14.68
C VAL A 17 1.62 -3.86 15.30
N VAL A 18 1.74 -3.71 16.62
CA VAL A 18 2.90 -4.22 17.37
C VAL A 18 2.68 -5.71 17.63
N MET A 19 3.73 -6.51 17.42
CA MET A 19 3.69 -7.94 17.70
C MET A 19 3.94 -8.19 19.18
N GLU A 20 2.99 -8.84 19.83
CA GLU A 20 3.09 -9.28 21.23
C GLU A 20 3.58 -10.73 21.31
N GLY A 21 4.22 -11.10 22.42
CA GLY A 21 4.63 -12.49 22.70
C GLY A 21 5.89 -12.96 21.97
N LEU A 22 6.64 -12.05 21.35
CA LEU A 22 7.94 -12.39 20.77
C LEU A 22 8.97 -12.78 21.85
N PRO A 23 9.96 -13.64 21.52
CA PRO A 23 11.03 -14.01 22.44
C PRO A 23 11.79 -12.80 22.99
N LEU A 24 12.40 -12.95 24.17
CA LEU A 24 13.10 -11.86 24.85
C LEU A 24 14.13 -11.16 23.95
N GLY A 25 14.10 -9.84 23.92
CA GLY A 25 15.00 -9.00 23.11
C GLY A 25 14.55 -8.82 21.66
N TRP A 26 13.52 -9.54 21.21
CA TRP A 26 12.90 -9.30 19.91
C TRP A 26 11.74 -8.33 20.02
N SER A 27 11.59 -7.51 19.00
CA SER A 27 10.37 -6.71 18.79
C SER A 27 9.89 -6.89 17.36
N GLY A 28 8.63 -6.59 17.10
CA GLY A 28 8.07 -6.81 15.77
C GLY A 28 6.89 -5.92 15.51
N ARG A 29 6.65 -5.66 14.23
CA ARG A 29 5.49 -4.90 13.78
C ARG A 29 5.01 -5.34 12.41
N ALA A 30 3.71 -5.22 12.18
CA ALA A 30 3.09 -5.34 10.88
C ALA A 30 2.55 -3.98 10.46
N VAL A 31 2.97 -3.47 9.31
CA VAL A 31 2.50 -2.19 8.78
C VAL A 31 1.58 -2.44 7.60
N LEU A 32 0.31 -2.02 7.73
CA LEU A 32 -0.64 -2.07 6.63
C LEU A 32 -0.30 -0.97 5.60
N ARG A 33 0.06 -1.39 4.39
CA ARG A 33 0.22 -0.48 3.25
C ARG A 33 -1.10 -0.40 2.50
N LEU A 34 -1.68 0.81 2.39
CA LEU A 34 -2.97 1.02 1.73
C LEU A 34 -2.96 0.60 0.24
N SER A 35 -1.80 0.63 -0.41
CA SER A 35 -1.61 0.19 -1.79
C SER A 35 -1.48 -1.32 -1.98
N GLN A 36 -1.30 -2.08 -0.90
CA GLN A 36 -1.04 -3.52 -0.93
C GLN A 36 -2.12 -4.29 -0.17
N THR A 37 -2.33 -5.54 -0.60
CA THR A 37 -3.29 -6.42 0.04
C THR A 37 -2.76 -7.00 1.35
N GLN A 38 -1.43 -7.11 1.46
CA GLN A 38 -0.74 -7.72 2.60
C GLN A 38 -0.04 -6.65 3.44
N ALA A 39 0.05 -6.90 4.75
CA ALA A 39 0.83 -6.09 5.66
C ALA A 39 2.32 -6.42 5.55
N ASP A 40 3.15 -5.39 5.63
CA ASP A 40 4.61 -5.50 5.61
C ASP A 40 5.11 -5.87 7.02
N ILE A 41 5.78 -7.01 7.14
CA ILE A 41 6.26 -7.53 8.41
C ILE A 41 7.69 -7.07 8.64
N THR A 42 7.96 -6.58 9.85
CA THR A 42 9.32 -6.27 10.32
C THR A 42 9.51 -6.85 11.72
N LEU A 43 10.43 -7.80 11.83
CA LEU A 43 10.98 -8.30 13.09
C LEU A 43 12.31 -7.59 13.33
N ILE A 44 12.57 -7.17 14.56
CA ILE A 44 13.77 -6.46 14.98
C ILE A 44 14.45 -7.33 16.02
N ALA A 45 15.67 -7.74 15.71
CA ALA A 45 16.51 -8.55 16.56
C ALA A 45 17.11 -7.72 17.72
N PRO A 46 17.69 -8.37 18.75
CA PRO A 46 18.31 -7.68 19.90
C PRO A 46 19.46 -6.73 19.52
N ASP A 47 20.11 -6.96 18.38
CA ASP A 47 21.16 -6.10 17.81
C ASP A 47 20.60 -5.02 16.86
N CYS A 48 19.28 -4.80 16.90
CA CYS A 48 18.54 -3.85 16.07
C CYS A 48 18.52 -4.16 14.57
N THR A 49 18.99 -5.34 14.12
CA THR A 49 18.86 -5.73 12.72
C THR A 49 17.41 -6.08 12.39
N ARG A 50 17.01 -5.79 11.14
CA ARG A 50 15.63 -5.97 10.68
C ARG A 50 15.50 -7.20 9.80
N HIS A 51 14.45 -7.96 10.04
CA HIS A 51 14.11 -9.23 9.39
C HIS A 51 12.67 -9.16 8.90
N ARG A 52 12.37 -9.75 7.74
CA ARG A 52 11.02 -9.66 7.14
C ARG A 52 10.23 -10.96 7.27
N SER A 53 10.90 -12.04 7.64
CA SER A 53 10.34 -13.38 7.75
C SER A 53 11.00 -14.19 8.85
N VAL A 54 10.37 -15.28 9.26
CA VAL A 54 10.96 -16.24 10.20
C VAL A 54 12.19 -16.93 9.59
N GLY A 55 12.23 -17.12 8.27
CA GLY A 55 13.45 -17.59 7.59
C GLY A 55 14.62 -16.61 7.71
N ASP A 56 14.37 -15.29 7.67
CA ASP A 56 15.42 -14.29 7.93
C ASP A 56 15.91 -14.32 9.38
N VAL A 57 15.01 -14.66 10.32
CA VAL A 57 15.34 -14.85 11.74
C VAL A 57 16.18 -16.11 11.92
N ASP A 58 15.79 -17.22 11.32
CA ASP A 58 16.57 -18.46 11.34
C ASP A 58 17.99 -18.21 10.81
N ALA A 59 18.12 -17.56 9.65
CA ALA A 59 19.41 -17.16 9.11
C ALA A 59 20.20 -16.18 10.02
N TRP A 60 19.53 -15.38 10.85
CA TRP A 60 20.18 -14.54 11.86
C TRP A 60 20.72 -15.36 13.04
N TYR A 61 19.99 -16.40 13.46
CA TYR A 61 20.44 -17.36 14.46
C TYR A 61 21.63 -18.18 13.93
N SER A 62 21.54 -18.70 12.69
CA SER A 62 22.61 -19.51 12.08
C SER A 62 23.92 -18.72 11.97
N ARG A 63 23.85 -17.43 11.60
CA ARG A 63 25.03 -16.53 11.55
C ARG A 63 25.73 -16.33 12.90
N ARG A 64 25.06 -16.67 14.00
CA ARG A 64 25.59 -16.59 15.37
C ARG A 64 25.95 -17.96 15.95
N GLY A 65 25.98 -19.00 15.11
CA GLY A 65 26.24 -20.37 15.55
C GLY A 65 25.12 -20.94 16.43
N LYS A 66 23.90 -20.40 16.31
CA LYS A 66 22.72 -20.88 17.04
C LYS A 66 21.70 -21.45 16.06
N VAL A 67 20.89 -22.41 16.51
CA VAL A 67 19.77 -22.94 15.75
C VAL A 67 18.48 -22.35 16.33
N LEU A 68 17.57 -21.91 15.47
CA LEU A 68 16.23 -21.54 15.89
C LEU A 68 15.46 -22.83 16.20
N GLY A 69 15.25 -23.13 17.48
CA GLY A 69 14.49 -24.32 17.86
C GLY A 69 13.04 -24.26 17.34
N ASP A 70 12.47 -25.41 16.98
CA ASP A 70 11.13 -25.53 16.38
C ASP A 70 10.04 -24.80 17.18
N GLY A 71 10.08 -24.90 18.51
CA GLY A 71 9.13 -24.21 19.38
C GLY A 71 9.22 -22.69 19.27
N MET A 72 10.44 -22.14 19.11
CA MET A 72 10.66 -20.70 18.95
C MET A 72 10.26 -20.24 17.54
N ALA A 73 10.57 -21.02 16.51
CA ALA A 73 10.12 -20.76 15.15
C ALA A 73 8.59 -20.68 15.08
N ALA A 74 7.90 -21.64 15.71
CA ALA A 74 6.45 -21.65 15.82
C ALA A 74 5.90 -20.40 16.54
N THR A 75 6.57 -19.93 17.60
CA THR A 75 6.20 -18.67 18.27
C THR A 75 6.32 -17.48 17.31
N PHE A 76 7.45 -17.33 16.60
CA PHE A 76 7.62 -16.24 15.63
C PHE A 76 6.56 -16.28 14.54
N GLU A 77 6.24 -17.46 14.02
CA GLU A 77 5.21 -17.64 13.00
C GLU A 77 3.82 -17.27 13.53
N ALA A 78 3.47 -17.71 14.73
CA ALA A 78 2.21 -17.39 15.38
C ALA A 78 2.05 -15.87 15.55
N CYS A 79 3.05 -15.19 16.11
CA CYS A 79 3.05 -13.74 16.26
C CYS A 79 2.90 -13.01 14.91
N CYS A 80 3.62 -13.47 13.87
CA CYS A 80 3.51 -12.91 12.52
C CYS A 80 2.10 -13.09 11.94
N LYS A 81 1.50 -14.28 12.13
CA LYS A 81 0.16 -14.60 11.65
C LYS A 81 -0.90 -13.76 12.34
N ASP A 82 -0.80 -13.61 13.66
CA ASP A 82 -1.74 -12.81 14.44
C ASP A 82 -1.64 -11.33 14.08
N ALA A 83 -0.42 -10.80 13.92
CA ALA A 83 -0.23 -9.42 13.50
C ALA A 83 -0.75 -9.15 12.07
N ARG A 84 -0.62 -10.12 11.15
CA ARG A 84 -1.24 -10.03 9.82
C ARG A 84 -2.75 -10.04 9.90
N ARG A 85 -3.34 -10.89 10.74
CA ARG A 85 -4.78 -10.95 10.97
C ARG A 85 -5.29 -9.64 11.56
N GLU A 86 -4.59 -9.09 12.54
CA GLU A 86 -4.95 -7.80 13.12
C GLU A 86 -4.79 -6.64 12.13
N ALA A 87 -3.73 -6.65 11.32
CA ALA A 87 -3.56 -5.66 10.26
C ALA A 87 -4.67 -5.75 9.20
N ALA A 88 -5.14 -6.96 8.90
CA ALA A 88 -6.30 -7.17 8.03
C ALA A 88 -7.60 -6.62 8.66
N ARG A 89 -7.83 -6.87 9.97
CA ARG A 89 -8.97 -6.27 10.70
C ARG A 89 -8.91 -4.74 10.73
N MET A 90 -7.72 -4.17 10.89
CA MET A 90 -7.52 -2.72 10.82
C MET A 90 -7.82 -2.17 9.42
N ARG A 91 -7.53 -2.93 8.36
CA ARG A 91 -7.87 -2.53 6.99
C ARG A 91 -9.38 -2.32 6.82
N GLU A 92 -10.20 -3.19 7.38
CA GLU A 92 -11.66 -3.05 7.35
C GLU A 92 -12.11 -1.76 8.06
N ARG A 93 -11.52 -1.46 9.22
CA ARG A 93 -11.80 -0.23 9.98
C ARG A 93 -11.37 1.05 9.28
N LEU A 94 -10.30 1.01 8.50
CA LEU A 94 -9.75 2.16 7.78
C LEU A 94 -10.41 2.40 6.40
N GLY A 95 -11.50 1.71 6.09
CA GLY A 95 -12.26 1.91 4.85
C GLY A 95 -12.08 0.82 3.79
N GLY A 96 -11.52 -0.34 4.16
CA GLY A 96 -11.54 -1.54 3.34
C GLY A 96 -10.63 -1.48 2.09
N PRO A 97 -10.56 -2.57 1.30
CA PRO A 97 -9.86 -2.56 0.02
C PRO A 97 -10.43 -1.45 -0.87
N ILE A 98 -9.59 -0.62 -1.51
CA ILE A 98 -10.03 0.10 -2.71
C ILE A 98 -10.60 -0.99 -3.64
N PRO A 99 -11.90 -0.99 -3.94
CA PRO A 99 -12.48 -1.99 -4.83
C PRO A 99 -11.71 -1.96 -6.14
N ARG A 100 -11.47 -3.14 -6.75
CA ARG A 100 -10.78 -3.20 -8.06
C ARG A 100 -11.50 -2.35 -9.12
N GLU A 101 -12.78 -2.06 -8.94
CA GLU A 101 -13.57 -1.14 -9.79
C GLU A 101 -13.03 0.30 -9.75
N VAL A 102 -12.66 0.84 -8.58
CA VAL A 102 -12.07 2.19 -8.46
C VAL A 102 -10.64 2.27 -9.06
N ARG A 103 -9.96 1.11 -9.21
CA ARG A 103 -8.66 1.04 -9.91
C ARG A 103 -8.79 1.13 -11.44
N ARG A 104 -9.97 0.89 -12.02
CA ARG A 104 -10.21 1.07 -13.45
C ARG A 104 -10.54 2.53 -13.75
N ASP A 105 -11.40 3.15 -12.95
CA ASP A 105 -11.76 4.56 -13.12
C ASP A 105 -10.57 5.52 -12.88
N ALA A 106 -9.71 5.24 -11.90
CA ALA A 106 -8.53 6.08 -11.66
C ALA A 106 -7.42 5.96 -12.73
N TYR A 107 -7.43 4.88 -13.54
CA TYR A 107 -6.53 4.73 -14.68
C TYR A 107 -7.17 5.21 -16.00
N GLU A 108 -8.50 5.11 -16.14
CA GLU A 108 -9.25 5.68 -17.27
C GLU A 108 -9.39 7.20 -17.18
N GLU A 109 -9.57 7.79 -15.99
CA GLU A 109 -9.64 9.25 -15.84
C GLU A 109 -8.29 9.93 -16.18
N LYS A 110 -7.15 9.27 -15.88
CA LYS A 110 -5.82 9.73 -16.35
C LYS A 110 -5.58 9.48 -17.83
N SER A 111 -6.21 8.47 -18.43
CA SER A 111 -6.05 8.15 -19.85
C SER A 111 -6.95 8.99 -20.76
N LEU A 112 -8.08 9.48 -20.24
CA LEU A 112 -8.99 10.39 -20.95
C LEU A 112 -8.66 11.87 -20.69
N GLY A 113 -8.03 12.21 -19.56
CA GLY A 113 -7.50 13.55 -19.29
C GLY A 113 -6.22 13.91 -20.07
N ALA A 114 -5.48 12.92 -20.58
CA ALA A 114 -4.21 13.12 -21.29
C ALA A 114 -4.34 13.22 -22.84
N LYS A 115 -5.55 13.17 -23.39
CA LYS A 115 -5.79 13.25 -24.86
C LYS A 115 -6.48 14.52 -25.36
N ARG A 116 -6.63 15.56 -24.53
CA ARG A 116 -7.07 16.88 -25.01
C ARG A 116 -6.06 17.95 -24.65
N LYS A 117 -5.55 18.62 -25.69
CA LYS A 117 -4.62 19.76 -25.72
C LYS A 117 -3.12 19.44 -25.84
N ARG A 118 -2.77 18.73 -26.93
CA ARG A 118 -1.71 19.23 -27.82
C ARG A 118 -2.36 19.55 -29.16
N VAL A 119 -2.80 20.80 -29.33
CA VAL A 119 -2.59 21.59 -30.56
C VAL A 119 -2.70 23.04 -30.11
N ALA A 120 -1.58 23.77 -30.15
CA ALA A 120 -1.55 25.22 -30.13
C ALA A 120 -0.81 25.62 -31.41
N SER A 121 -1.50 26.39 -32.26
CA SER A 121 -1.08 27.26 -33.39
C SER A 121 -2.41 27.70 -34.03
N SER A 122 -2.93 28.95 -33.97
CA SER A 122 -2.48 30.21 -34.63
C SER A 122 -1.89 29.91 -36.02
N ASP A 123 -2.46 30.33 -37.15
CA ASP A 123 -2.85 31.69 -37.53
C ASP A 123 -3.68 31.68 -38.85
N ASP A 124 -4.27 32.84 -39.17
CA ASP A 124 -4.72 33.35 -40.48
C ASP A 124 -6.09 32.96 -41.12
N GLU A 125 -6.90 34.03 -41.28
CA GLU A 125 -7.76 34.41 -42.43
C GLU A 125 -8.92 33.49 -42.86
N ASP A 126 -10.17 33.94 -42.64
CA ASP A 126 -11.12 34.34 -43.71
C ASP A 126 -12.52 34.62 -43.12
N GLU A 127 -12.91 35.90 -43.06
CA GLU A 127 -14.32 36.29 -43.18
C GLU A 127 -14.71 36.16 -44.65
N GLY A 128 -15.63 35.24 -45.00
CA GLY A 128 -15.92 35.02 -46.42
C GLY A 128 -17.15 34.18 -46.74
N VAL A 129 -18.33 34.76 -46.50
CA VAL A 129 -19.57 34.65 -47.33
C VAL A 129 -20.19 33.27 -47.60
N CYS A 130 -21.49 33.17 -47.25
CA CYS A 130 -22.44 32.15 -47.70
C CYS A 130 -22.59 32.08 -49.22
N LEU A 131 -22.60 30.87 -49.79
CA LEU A 131 -23.35 30.61 -51.02
C LEU A 131 -24.06 29.25 -50.95
N GLU A 132 -25.39 29.30 -50.97
CA GLU A 132 -26.27 28.16 -51.17
C GLU A 132 -26.07 27.61 -52.59
N VAL A 133 -25.98 26.28 -52.74
CA VAL A 133 -26.27 25.59 -54.01
C VAL A 133 -27.19 24.43 -53.73
N ALA A 134 -28.40 24.58 -54.24
CA ALA A 134 -29.49 23.64 -54.25
C ALA A 134 -29.14 22.34 -55.00
N THR A 135 -29.61 21.21 -54.47
CA THR A 135 -29.77 19.97 -55.25
C THR A 135 -31.21 19.85 -55.72
N ARG A 136 -31.54 20.47 -56.86
CA ARG A 136 -32.33 19.95 -58.00
C ARG A 136 -32.90 21.08 -58.86
#